data_AF-X7YK67-F1
#
_entry.id   AF-X7YK67-F1
#
_cell.length_a   1.000
_cell.length_b   1.000
_cell.length_c   1.000
_cell.angle_alpha   90.00
_cell.angle_beta   90.00
_cell.angle_gamma   90.00
#
_symmetry.space_group_name_H-M   'P 1'
#
loop_
_entity.id
_entity.type
_entity.pdbx_description
1 polymer ?
#
loop_
_entity_poly.entity_id
_entity_poly.type
_entity_poly.pdbx_seq_one_letter_code
_entity_poly.pdbx_strand_id
1 'polypeptide(L)'
;MLLRTRREELVTKGIRRELAGELAATQAELVELMVRLAIAMWDRRDAAAVDVITTCIVDLPTSILLQRNRIHSPTAVEHLRAAVAAVLDVGPPPAKQQRRRR
;
A
#
# COMPACT_ATOMS: atom_id res chain seq x y z
N MET A 1 -6.36 -44.04 19.94
CA MET A 1 -7.39 -43.00 19.98
C MET A 1 -6.91 -41.79 19.19
N LEU A 2 -7.27 -41.71 17.91
CA LEU A 2 -6.95 -40.60 17.00
C LEU A 2 -8.25 -39.90 16.61
N LEU A 3 -8.18 -38.58 16.45
CA LEU A 3 -9.21 -37.65 15.95
C LEU A 3 -10.28 -37.17 16.94
N ARG A 4 -9.82 -36.49 18.00
CA ARG A 4 -10.58 -35.37 18.60
C ARG A 4 -9.72 -34.09 18.62
N THR A 5 -9.03 -33.80 17.52
CA THR A 5 -8.68 -32.39 17.26
C THR A 5 -10.02 -31.68 17.09
N ARG A 6 -10.38 -30.81 18.04
CA ARG A 6 -11.71 -30.20 18.11
C ARG A 6 -12.01 -29.53 16.78
N ARG A 7 -13.12 -29.93 16.17
CA ARG A 7 -13.65 -29.37 14.91
C ARG A 7 -13.62 -27.84 14.91
N GLU A 8 -13.91 -27.21 16.05
CA GLU A 8 -13.83 -25.77 16.29
C GLU A 8 -12.43 -25.18 16.01
N GLU A 9 -11.36 -25.86 16.40
CA GLU A 9 -9.99 -25.37 16.25
C GLU A 9 -9.52 -25.48 14.78
N LEU A 10 -9.95 -26.54 14.08
CA LEU A 10 -9.71 -26.71 12.65
C LEU A 10 -10.51 -25.71 11.82
N VAL A 11 -11.77 -25.45 12.19
CA VAL A 11 -12.63 -24.45 11.55
C VAL A 11 -12.05 -23.04 11.76
N THR A 12 -11.64 -22.70 12.99
CA THR A 12 -11.01 -21.39 13.28
C THR A 12 -9.68 -21.22 12.52
N LYS A 13 -8.86 -22.26 12.42
CA LYS A 13 -7.62 -22.22 11.63
C LYS A 13 -7.89 -22.16 10.12
N GLY A 14 -8.94 -22.81 9.63
CA GLY A 14 -9.40 -22.73 8.24
C GLY A 14 -9.81 -21.30 7.87
N ILE A 15 -10.74 -20.73 8.65
CA ILE A 15 -11.23 -19.36 8.48
C ILE A 15 -10.08 -18.35 8.54
N ARG A 16 -9.13 -18.50 9.49
CA ARG A 16 -7.97 -17.61 9.56
C ARG A 16 -7.06 -17.67 8.33
N ARG A 17 -6.89 -18.85 7.71
CA ARG A 17 -6.06 -19.00 6.51
C ARG A 17 -6.74 -18.42 5.28
N GLU A 18 -8.04 -18.65 5.15
CA GLU A 18 -8.85 -18.08 4.07
C GLU A 18 -8.86 -16.55 4.15
N LEU A 19 -9.16 -16.00 5.33
CA LEU A 19 -9.12 -14.55 5.57
C LEU A 19 -7.73 -13.95 5.33
N ALA A 20 -6.65 -14.64 5.73
CA ALA A 20 -5.30 -14.20 5.45
C ALA A 20 -4.99 -14.20 3.93
N GLY A 21 -5.52 -15.18 3.20
CA GLY A 21 -5.41 -15.26 1.75
C GLY A 21 -6.16 -14.13 1.05
N GLU A 22 -7.41 -13.85 1.46
CA GLU A 22 -8.22 -12.75 0.93
C GLU A 22 -7.61 -11.38 1.20
N LEU A 23 -7.08 -11.18 2.42
CA LEU A 23 -6.39 -9.94 2.78
C LEU A 23 -5.12 -9.77 1.94
N ALA A 24 -4.34 -10.83 1.75
CA ALA A 24 -3.15 -10.80 0.91
C ALA A 24 -3.49 -10.51 -0.56
N ALA A 25 -4.58 -11.09 -1.08
CA ALA A 25 -5.06 -10.82 -2.44
C ALA A 25 -5.48 -9.36 -2.60
N THR A 26 -6.25 -8.82 -1.65
CA THR A 26 -6.66 -7.41 -1.65
C THR A 26 -5.46 -6.47 -1.58
N GLN A 27 -4.47 -6.80 -0.75
CA GLN A 27 -3.22 -6.05 -0.67
C GLN A 27 -2.43 -6.11 -1.98
N ALA A 28 -2.43 -7.25 -2.68
CA ALA A 28 -1.80 -7.39 -3.98
C ALA A 28 -2.49 -6.50 -5.03
N GLU A 29 -3.82 -6.45 -5.06
CA GLU A 29 -4.57 -5.56 -5.96
C GLU A 29 -4.25 -4.08 -5.72
N LEU A 30 -4.13 -3.68 -4.44
CA LEU A 30 -3.70 -2.32 -4.10
C LEU A 30 -2.29 -2.04 -4.63
N VAL A 31 -1.34 -2.95 -4.43
CA VAL A 31 0.03 -2.82 -4.95
C VAL A 31 0.03 -2.71 -6.48
N GLU A 32 -0.76 -3.54 -7.19
CA GLU A 32 -0.89 -3.46 -8.64
C GLU A 32 -1.47 -2.13 -9.11
N LEU A 33 -2.44 -1.56 -8.39
CA LEU A 33 -2.93 -0.21 -8.66
C LEU A 33 -1.83 0.84 -8.48
N MET A 34 -1.05 0.75 -7.39
CA MET A 34 0.05 1.68 -7.15
C MET A 34 1.13 1.61 -8.25
N VAL A 35 1.44 0.41 -8.74
CA VAL A 35 2.35 0.21 -9.89
C VAL A 35 1.79 0.88 -11.15
N ARG A 36 0.50 0.71 -11.45
CA ARG A 36 -0.14 1.35 -12.61
C ARG A 36 -0.10 2.88 -12.52
N LEU A 37 -0.32 3.44 -11.33
CA LEU A 37 -0.21 4.88 -11.10
C LEU A 37 1.24 5.37 -11.31
N ALA A 38 2.24 4.64 -10.81
CA ALA A 38 3.64 4.99 -11.02
C ALA A 38 4.03 4.98 -12.52
N ILE A 39 3.52 4.00 -13.27
CA ILE A 39 3.70 3.95 -14.73
C ILE A 39 3.01 5.14 -15.41
N ALA A 40 1.77 5.46 -15.03
CA ALA A 40 1.05 6.59 -15.63
C ALA A 40 1.72 7.95 -15.35
N MET A 41 2.34 8.11 -14.18
CA MET A 41 2.98 9.36 -13.77
C MET A 41 4.40 9.53 -14.33
N TRP A 42 5.20 8.46 -14.38
CA TRP A 42 6.63 8.56 -14.69
C TRP A 42 7.16 7.50 -15.65
N ASP A 43 6.30 6.66 -16.25
CA ASP A 43 6.68 5.49 -17.07
C ASP A 43 7.66 4.55 -16.34
N ARG A 44 7.50 4.42 -15.02
CA ARG A 44 8.39 3.67 -14.14
C ARG A 44 7.63 2.67 -13.29
N ARG A 45 8.18 1.47 -13.17
CA ARG A 45 7.68 0.39 -12.31
C ARG A 45 8.66 -0.05 -11.23
N ASP A 46 9.78 0.65 -11.09
CA ASP A 46 10.77 0.33 -10.07
C ASP A 46 10.31 0.76 -8.67
N ALA A 47 10.92 0.17 -7.66
CA ALA A 47 10.53 0.37 -6.27
C ALA A 47 10.51 1.86 -5.87
N ALA A 48 11.43 2.69 -6.37
CA ALA A 48 11.45 4.11 -6.01
C ALA A 48 10.24 4.87 -6.56
N ALA A 49 9.71 4.52 -7.74
CA ALA A 49 8.49 5.14 -8.27
C ALA A 49 7.24 4.68 -7.51
N VAL A 50 7.17 3.40 -7.15
CA VAL A 50 6.06 2.84 -6.38
C VAL A 50 6.06 3.37 -4.94
N ASP A 51 7.22 3.63 -4.36
CA ASP A 51 7.39 4.18 -3.00
C ASP A 51 6.80 5.60 -2.88
N VAL A 52 6.95 6.43 -3.91
CA VAL A 52 6.30 7.76 -3.95
C VAL A 52 4.77 7.63 -3.95
N ILE A 53 4.21 6.71 -4.74
CA ILE A 53 2.76 6.45 -4.74
C ILE A 53 2.29 5.89 -3.38
N THR A 54 3.10 5.01 -2.78
CA THR A 54 2.84 4.44 -1.45
C THR A 54 2.79 5.53 -0.38
N THR A 55 3.74 6.48 -0.44
CA THR A 55 3.76 7.65 0.43
C THR A 55 2.46 8.44 0.34
N CYS A 56 1.95 8.67 -0.89
CA CYS A 56 0.73 9.44 -1.13
C CYS A 56 -0.56 8.72 -0.70
N ILE A 57 -0.64 7.40 -0.87
CA ILE A 57 -1.88 6.62 -0.67
C ILE A 57 -1.96 5.99 0.73
N VAL A 58 -0.81 5.62 1.31
CA VAL A 58 -0.75 4.87 2.56
C VAL A 58 -0.20 5.76 3.67
N ASP A 59 1.02 6.26 3.53
CA ASP A 59 1.73 6.86 4.66
C ASP A 59 1.19 8.25 5.03
N LEU A 60 0.96 9.12 4.06
CA LEU A 60 0.40 10.45 4.29
C LEU A 60 -1.04 10.36 4.83
N PRO A 61 -1.99 9.61 4.25
CA PRO A 61 -3.34 9.53 4.79
C PRO A 61 -3.36 8.88 6.18
N THR A 62 -2.53 7.85 6.40
CA THR A 62 -2.42 7.20 7.71
C THR A 62 -1.96 8.19 8.78
N SER A 63 -0.90 8.95 8.50
CA SER A 63 -0.33 9.89 9.48
C SER A 63 -1.19 11.16 9.68
N ILE A 64 -1.76 11.72 8.61
CA ILE A 64 -2.49 12.99 8.66
C ILE A 64 -3.93 12.79 9.14
N LEU A 65 -4.62 11.76 8.64
CA LEU A 65 -6.04 11.54 8.89
C LEU A 65 -6.31 10.45 9.94
N LEU A 66 -5.76 9.25 9.75
CA LEU A 66 -6.17 8.07 10.53
C LEU A 66 -5.62 8.07 11.96
N GLN A 67 -4.31 8.22 12.13
CA GLN A 67 -3.66 8.21 13.45
C GLN A 67 -4.16 9.32 14.38
N ARG A 68 -4.69 10.40 13.80
CA ARG A 68 -5.20 11.56 14.55
C ARG A 68 -6.74 11.61 14.60
N ASN A 69 -7.43 10.62 14.03
CA ASN A 69 -8.88 10.55 13.88
C ASN A 69 -9.50 11.83 13.28
N ARG A 70 -8.85 12.39 12.25
CA ARG A 70 -9.21 13.66 11.60
C ARG A 70 -9.85 13.50 10.22
N ILE A 71 -10.37 12.33 9.90
CA ILE A 71 -10.99 12.05 8.58
C ILE A 71 -12.15 13.01 8.24
N HIS A 72 -12.83 13.55 9.25
CA HIS A 72 -13.93 14.50 9.08
C HIS A 72 -13.48 15.98 9.13
N SER A 73 -12.18 16.26 9.29
CA SER A 73 -11.66 17.62 9.33
C SER A 73 -11.37 18.11 7.91
N PRO A 74 -12.08 19.14 7.40
CA PRO A 74 -11.83 19.67 6.06
C PRO A 74 -10.40 20.20 5.91
N THR A 75 -9.87 20.83 6.95
CA THR A 75 -8.49 21.33 6.97
C THR A 75 -7.47 20.19 6.90
N ALA A 76 -7.71 19.05 7.57
CA ALA A 76 -6.80 17.91 7.50
C ALA A 76 -6.81 17.27 6.11
N VAL A 77 -7.97 17.21 5.45
CA VAL A 77 -8.09 16.77 4.05
C VAL A 77 -7.32 17.71 3.13
N GLU A 78 -7.41 19.02 3.34
CA GLU A 78 -6.69 20.00 2.52
C GLU A 78 -5.16 19.93 2.74
N HIS A 79 -4.71 19.72 3.97
CA HIS A 79 -3.29 19.44 4.25
C HIS A 79 -2.81 18.18 3.55
N LEU A 80 -3.63 17.11 3.54
CA LEU A 80 -3.29 15.89 2.81
C LEU A 80 -3.17 16.16 1.31
N ARG A 81 -4.13 16.88 0.70
CA ARG A 81 -4.07 17.24 -0.72
C ARG A 81 -2.81 18.03 -1.06
N ALA A 82 -2.49 19.05 -0.26
CA ALA A 82 -1.29 19.85 -0.46
C ALA A 82 -0.01 19.00 -0.33
N ALA A 83 0.05 18.11 0.66
CA ALA A 83 1.18 17.21 0.85
C ALA A 83 1.35 16.24 -0.33
N VAL A 84 0.26 15.63 -0.80
CA VAL A 84 0.28 14.72 -1.96
C VAL A 84 0.73 15.47 -3.21
N ALA A 85 0.21 16.67 -3.47
CA ALA A 85 0.63 17.47 -4.61
C ALA A 85 2.14 17.78 -4.57
N ALA A 86 2.67 18.16 -3.41
CA ALA A 86 4.09 18.44 -3.23
C ALA A 86 4.96 17.18 -3.42
N VAL A 87 4.55 16.02 -2.90
CA VAL A 87 5.28 14.77 -3.08
C VAL A 87 5.31 14.34 -4.56
N LEU A 88 4.20 14.47 -5.27
CA LEU A 88 4.13 14.14 -6.70
C LEU A 88 4.96 15.09 -7.57
N ASP A 89 5.05 16.37 -7.19
CA ASP A 89 5.92 17.37 -7.85
C ASP A 89 7.41 17.03 -7.70
N VAL A 90 7.84 16.62 -6.50
CA VAL A 90 9.22 16.17 -6.24
C VAL A 90 9.52 14.87 -7.00
N GLY A 91 8.58 13.93 -7.00
CA GLY A 91 8.68 12.66 -7.73
C GLY A 91 9.78 11.72 -7.20
N PRO A 92 9.97 10.57 -7.89
CA PRO A 92 10.93 9.56 -7.47
C PRO A 92 12.37 9.96 -7.78
N PRO A 93 13.37 9.52 -6.98
CA PRO A 93 14.77 9.75 -7.28
C PRO A 93 15.14 9.17 -8.66
N PRO A 94 16.19 9.70 -9.31
CA PRO A 94 16.63 9.22 -10.61
C PRO A 94 16.81 7.70 -10.63
N ALA A 95 16.37 7.05 -11.70
CA ALA A 95 16.56 5.62 -11.86
C ALA A 95 18.05 5.31 -11.80
N LYS A 96 18.46 4.45 -10.86
CA LYS A 96 19.82 3.93 -10.84
C LYS A 96 19.99 3.16 -12.14
N GLN A 97 20.73 3.70 -13.11
CA GLN A 97 21.12 2.94 -14.29
C GLN A 97 21.82 1.69 -13.77
N GLN A 98 21.16 0.53 -13.92
CA GLN A 98 21.82 -0.74 -13.71
C GLN A 98 22.96 -0.77 -14.71
N ARG A 99 24.15 -0.49 -14.20
CA ARG A 99 25.43 -0.54 -14.86
C ARG A 99 25.45 -1.90 -15.57
N ARG A 100 25.18 -1.89 -16.88
CA ARG A 100 25.16 -3.08 -17.75
C ARG A 100 26.48 -3.81 -17.52
N ARG A 101 26.46 -4.86 -16.70
CA ARG A 101 27.52 -5.85 -16.68
C ARG A 101 27.34 -6.63 -17.99
N ARG A 102 28.07 -6.20 -19.01
CA ARG A 102 28.43 -7.04 -20.16
C ARG A 102 29.39 -8.12 -19.69
#